data_AF-A0A9P7JPN0-F1
#
_entry.id   AF-A0A9P7JPN0-F1
#
_cell.length_a   1.000
_cell.length_b   1.000
_cell.length_c   1.000
_cell.angle_alpha   90.00
_cell.angle_beta   90.00
_cell.angle_gamma   90.00
#
_symmetry.space_group_name_H-M   'P 1'
#
loop_
_entity.id
_entity.type
_entity.pdbx_description
1 polymer ?
#
loop_
_entity_poly.entity_id
_entity_poly.type
_entity_poly.pdbx_seq_one_letter_code
_entity_poly.pdbx_strand_id
1 'polypeptide(L)'
;MLDLLSKDRIVNEAGLRAALHHLDAISTSGATVLQATVEHMLLSPHIFAYIISVWYRREAIISQIMTNFPTKSQEYPASIARKMLDNLSMYFLAFPAESLAMDVSKDIGRHSGFIEGALPVLCALNNMKISGTESDNGFVKKKVPQKMYKCNRLKGHTAIDTSLFVRLGVVVPLTSEAAASLSTHILAELKNALSFYLSLLRRTELAGDIKALLLQNAGKSAEDVAPEVSSTEDVESRTNRPSACEMVQSMKAALYFDNADGFGEWRILISTEVFKKLHEFHRADQKTFKIVFKKIKQLSNGHFSDDNHK
;
A
#
# COMPACT_ATOMS: atom_id res chain seq x y z
N MET A 1 -9.38 -27.54 5.41
CA MET A 1 -9.13 -26.33 6.21
C MET A 1 -9.22 -25.10 5.31
N LEU A 2 -8.17 -24.74 4.57
CA LEU A 2 -8.08 -23.50 3.78
C LEU A 2 -9.24 -23.29 2.77
N ASP A 3 -9.68 -24.35 2.10
CA ASP A 3 -10.80 -24.35 1.13
C ASP A 3 -12.12 -23.77 1.68
N LEU A 4 -12.39 -23.82 3.00
CA LEU A 4 -13.56 -23.16 3.60
C LEU A 4 -13.51 -21.63 3.51
N LEU A 5 -12.33 -21.05 3.39
CA LEU A 5 -12.09 -19.61 3.22
C LEU A 5 -11.96 -19.22 1.73
N SER A 6 -12.33 -20.12 0.81
CA SER A 6 -12.42 -19.81 -0.61
C SER A 6 -13.56 -18.83 -0.89
N LYS A 7 -13.33 -18.02 -1.93
CA LYS A 7 -14.21 -16.94 -2.36
C LYS A 7 -15.64 -17.41 -2.65
N ASP A 8 -15.76 -18.50 -3.38
CA ASP A 8 -17.01 -19.03 -3.90
C ASP A 8 -17.89 -19.61 -2.78
N ARG A 9 -17.27 -20.12 -1.72
CA ARG A 9 -17.97 -20.56 -0.51
C ARG A 9 -18.47 -19.39 0.34
N ILE A 10 -17.64 -18.38 0.61
CA ILE A 10 -18.02 -17.27 1.51
C ILE A 10 -19.04 -16.30 0.88
N VAL A 11 -19.22 -16.33 -0.44
CA VAL A 11 -20.29 -15.58 -1.14
C VAL A 11 -21.68 -16.16 -0.81
N ASN A 12 -21.77 -17.48 -0.67
CA ASN A 12 -22.99 -18.18 -0.27
C ASN A 12 -23.15 -18.12 1.27
N GLU A 13 -24.35 -17.78 1.76
CA GLU A 13 -24.61 -17.67 3.19
C GLU A 13 -24.33 -18.99 3.94
N ALA A 14 -24.60 -20.15 3.34
CA ALA A 14 -24.31 -21.45 3.94
C ALA A 14 -22.80 -21.72 4.05
N GLY A 15 -22.03 -21.34 3.04
CA GLY A 15 -20.57 -21.48 3.05
C GLY A 15 -19.89 -20.48 3.97
N LEU A 16 -20.38 -19.23 4.02
CA LEU A 16 -19.99 -18.23 5.01
C LEU A 16 -20.25 -18.73 6.44
N ARG A 17 -21.44 -19.28 6.72
CA ARG A 17 -21.78 -19.81 8.04
C ARG A 17 -20.86 -20.97 8.46
N ALA A 18 -20.51 -21.85 7.52
CA ALA A 18 -19.53 -22.92 7.75
C ALA A 18 -18.11 -22.38 8.00
N ALA A 19 -17.68 -21.35 7.26
CA ALA A 19 -16.40 -20.69 7.46
C ALA A 19 -16.31 -20.00 8.84
N LEU A 20 -17.34 -19.25 9.24
CA LEU A 20 -17.40 -18.60 10.55
C LEU A 20 -17.42 -19.61 11.70
N HIS A 21 -18.17 -20.72 11.58
CA HIS A 21 -18.16 -21.79 12.59
C HIS A 21 -16.78 -22.47 12.69
N HIS A 22 -16.06 -22.64 11.57
CA HIS A 22 -14.70 -23.17 11.58
C HIS A 22 -13.71 -22.19 12.24
N LEU A 23 -13.85 -20.89 11.97
CA LEU A 23 -13.05 -19.83 12.58
C LEU A 23 -13.31 -19.69 14.10
N ASP A 24 -14.55 -19.87 14.56
CA ASP A 24 -14.90 -19.97 15.98
C ASP A 24 -14.16 -21.13 16.66
N ALA A 25 -14.13 -22.31 16.03
CA ALA A 25 -13.40 -23.48 16.55
C ALA A 25 -11.87 -23.24 16.57
N ILE A 26 -11.30 -22.66 15.50
CA ILE A 26 -9.87 -22.29 15.46
C ILE A 26 -9.52 -21.30 16.56
N SER A 27 -10.41 -20.34 16.85
CA SER A 27 -10.22 -19.34 17.93
C SER A 27 -10.13 -19.98 19.32
N THR A 28 -10.69 -21.18 19.52
CA THR A 28 -10.53 -21.98 20.74
C THR A 28 -9.34 -22.95 20.70
N SER A 29 -8.72 -23.17 19.54
CA SER A 29 -7.71 -24.22 19.32
C SER A 29 -6.25 -23.77 19.52
N GLY A 30 -6.00 -22.49 19.79
CA GLY A 30 -4.67 -21.96 20.13
C GLY A 30 -4.10 -20.94 19.14
N ALA A 31 -3.21 -20.08 19.65
CA ALA A 31 -2.78 -18.85 18.97
C ALA A 31 -2.05 -19.08 17.63
N THR A 32 -1.32 -20.18 17.47
CA THR A 32 -0.50 -20.48 16.28
C THR A 32 -1.35 -20.86 15.06
N VAL A 33 -2.34 -21.75 15.24
CA VAL A 33 -3.30 -22.14 14.19
C VAL A 33 -4.07 -20.91 13.71
N LEU A 34 -4.45 -20.06 14.65
CA LEU A 34 -5.14 -18.81 14.37
C LEU A 34 -4.25 -17.82 13.59
N GLN A 35 -2.98 -17.63 13.96
CA GLN A 35 -2.05 -16.80 13.18
C GLN A 35 -1.93 -17.28 11.73
N ALA A 36 -1.69 -18.58 11.52
CA ALA A 36 -1.60 -19.16 10.17
C ALA A 36 -2.90 -18.95 9.35
N THR A 37 -4.05 -18.99 10.02
CA THR A 37 -5.35 -18.72 9.40
C THR A 37 -5.51 -17.25 9.00
N VAL A 38 -5.04 -16.30 9.81
CA VAL A 38 -5.01 -14.87 9.44
C VAL A 38 -4.03 -14.63 8.29
N GLU A 39 -2.83 -15.22 8.32
CA GLU A 39 -1.87 -15.08 7.21
C GLU A 39 -2.42 -15.63 5.89
N HIS A 40 -3.19 -16.72 5.91
CA HIS A 40 -3.89 -17.21 4.73
C HIS A 40 -5.00 -16.25 4.26
N MET A 41 -5.80 -15.68 5.16
CA MET A 41 -6.84 -14.71 4.77
C MET A 41 -6.22 -13.44 4.15
N LEU A 42 -5.03 -13.03 4.58
CA LEU A 42 -4.30 -11.88 4.01
C LEU A 42 -3.78 -12.11 2.59
N LEU A 43 -3.78 -13.35 2.07
CA LEU A 43 -3.53 -13.62 0.65
C LEU A 43 -4.65 -13.07 -0.26
N SER A 44 -5.82 -12.76 0.30
CA SER A 44 -6.92 -12.12 -0.42
C SER A 44 -7.57 -11.05 0.46
N PRO A 45 -7.14 -9.78 0.37
CA PRO A 45 -7.59 -8.70 1.26
C PRO A 45 -9.10 -8.52 1.34
N HIS A 46 -9.84 -8.80 0.25
CA HIS A 46 -11.31 -8.75 0.24
C HIS A 46 -11.95 -9.87 1.09
N ILE A 47 -11.34 -11.05 1.14
CA ILE A 47 -11.80 -12.17 1.98
C ILE A 47 -11.56 -11.83 3.45
N PHE A 48 -10.36 -11.34 3.79
CA PHE A 48 -10.07 -10.86 5.15
C PHE A 48 -11.02 -9.73 5.57
N ALA A 49 -11.18 -8.70 4.73
CA ALA A 49 -12.06 -7.57 5.01
C ALA A 49 -13.52 -8.02 5.22
N TYR A 50 -14.05 -8.87 4.34
CA TYR A 50 -15.44 -9.34 4.45
C TYR A 50 -15.65 -10.16 5.73
N ILE A 51 -14.79 -11.15 5.99
CA ILE A 51 -14.90 -12.01 7.18
C ILE A 51 -14.84 -11.18 8.47
N ILE A 52 -13.87 -10.27 8.60
CA ILE A 52 -13.76 -9.42 9.81
C ILE A 52 -14.96 -8.48 9.96
N SER A 53 -15.59 -8.01 8.87
CA SER A 53 -16.78 -7.16 8.95
C SER A 53 -18.02 -7.89 9.46
N VAL A 54 -18.26 -9.13 9.02
CA VAL A 54 -19.49 -9.88 9.36
C VAL A 54 -19.36 -10.78 10.60
N TRP A 55 -18.14 -11.13 11.02
CA TRP A 55 -17.94 -12.11 12.09
C TRP A 55 -18.12 -11.53 13.49
N TYR A 56 -18.98 -12.19 14.28
CA TYR A 56 -19.32 -11.75 15.64
C TYR A 56 -18.19 -11.96 16.68
N ARG A 57 -17.30 -12.96 16.53
CA ARG A 57 -16.17 -13.18 17.48
C ARG A 57 -14.85 -12.48 17.09
N ARG A 58 -14.85 -11.67 16.02
CA ARG A 58 -13.68 -10.90 15.55
C ARG A 58 -12.90 -10.20 16.66
N GLU A 59 -13.58 -9.76 17.72
CA GLU A 59 -13.01 -9.02 18.85
C GLU A 59 -11.88 -9.78 19.55
N ALA A 60 -11.96 -11.10 19.67
CA ALA A 60 -10.89 -11.92 20.24
C ALA A 60 -9.61 -11.87 19.39
N ILE A 61 -9.78 -11.86 18.06
CA ILE A 61 -8.69 -11.85 17.09
C ILE A 61 -8.10 -10.47 16.89
N ILE A 62 -8.94 -9.43 16.86
CA ILE A 62 -8.49 -8.04 16.91
C ILE A 62 -7.67 -7.82 18.18
N SER A 63 -8.14 -8.32 19.34
CA SER A 63 -7.41 -8.26 20.61
C SER A 63 -6.08 -9.02 20.55
N GLN A 64 -6.05 -10.24 19.99
CA GLN A 64 -4.82 -11.03 19.84
C GLN A 64 -3.82 -10.36 18.89
N ILE A 65 -4.26 -9.85 17.74
CA ILE A 65 -3.44 -9.14 16.75
C ILE A 65 -2.84 -7.88 17.37
N MET A 66 -3.63 -7.11 18.13
CA MET A 66 -3.19 -5.91 18.81
C MET A 66 -2.30 -6.20 20.02
N THR A 67 -2.45 -7.37 20.67
CA THR A 67 -1.55 -7.83 21.74
C THR A 67 -0.21 -8.29 21.18
N ASN A 68 -0.23 -9.06 20.09
CA ASN A 68 0.93 -9.59 19.38
C ASN A 68 1.63 -8.55 18.47
N PHE A 69 1.26 -7.27 18.57
CA PHE A 69 1.89 -6.21 17.79
C PHE A 69 3.36 -6.02 18.25
N PRO A 70 4.36 -6.01 17.32
CA PRO A 70 5.77 -5.92 17.67
C PRO A 70 6.14 -4.71 18.54
N THR A 71 6.85 -4.97 19.64
CA THR A 71 7.39 -3.93 20.51
C THR A 71 8.82 -3.52 20.14
N LYS A 72 9.52 -4.32 19.30
CA LYS A 72 10.87 -4.03 18.82
C LYS A 72 10.90 -3.74 17.32
N SER A 73 11.75 -2.79 16.93
CA SER A 73 11.89 -2.32 15.54
C SER A 73 12.53 -3.36 14.61
N GLN A 74 13.21 -4.37 15.15
CA GLN A 74 13.78 -5.49 14.37
C GLN A 74 12.73 -6.58 14.06
N GLU A 75 11.69 -6.69 14.89
CA GLU A 75 10.63 -7.70 14.75
C GLU A 75 9.53 -7.26 13.77
N TYR A 76 9.32 -5.94 13.64
CA TYR A 76 8.27 -5.38 12.80
C TYR A 76 8.31 -5.77 11.30
N PRO A 77 9.45 -5.74 10.59
CA PRO A 77 9.48 -6.02 9.14
C PRO A 77 8.99 -7.42 8.75
N ALA A 78 9.22 -8.43 9.60
CA ALA A 78 8.78 -9.81 9.38
C ALA A 78 7.37 -10.10 9.94
N SER A 79 6.77 -9.15 10.66
CA SER A 79 5.56 -9.38 11.44
C SER A 79 4.29 -9.49 10.59
N ILE A 80 3.30 -10.23 11.10
CA ILE A 80 1.94 -10.22 10.56
C ILE A 80 1.34 -8.81 10.59
N ALA A 81 1.67 -8.00 11.60
CA ALA A 81 1.20 -6.62 11.71
C ALA A 81 1.64 -5.73 10.53
N ARG A 82 2.87 -5.91 10.01
CA ARG A 82 3.32 -5.24 8.77
C ARG A 82 2.52 -5.72 7.56
N LYS A 83 2.37 -7.04 7.38
CA LYS A 83 1.56 -7.62 6.29
C LYS A 83 0.11 -7.08 6.31
N MET A 84 -0.48 -6.95 7.50
CA MET A 84 -1.82 -6.39 7.69
C MET A 84 -1.90 -4.91 7.34
N LEU A 85 -0.97 -4.09 7.82
CA LEU A 85 -0.94 -2.66 7.54
C LEU A 85 -0.85 -2.37 6.04
N ASP A 86 0.01 -3.08 5.32
CA ASP A 86 0.17 -2.91 3.87
C ASP A 86 -1.09 -3.33 3.10
N ASN A 87 -1.63 -4.52 3.40
CA ASN A 87 -2.85 -5.00 2.74
C ASN A 87 -4.09 -4.15 3.05
N LEU A 88 -4.25 -3.71 4.31
CA LEU A 88 -5.40 -2.88 4.70
C LEU A 88 -5.26 -1.44 4.18
N SER A 89 -4.05 -0.87 4.18
CA SER A 89 -3.84 0.46 3.60
C SER A 89 -4.10 0.47 2.11
N MET A 90 -3.60 -0.52 1.35
CA MET A 90 -3.89 -0.65 -0.08
C MET A 90 -5.38 -0.93 -0.35
N TYR A 91 -6.02 -1.77 0.47
CA TYR A 91 -7.45 -2.05 0.35
C TYR A 91 -8.31 -0.80 0.57
N PHE A 92 -8.05 -0.03 1.63
CA PHE A 92 -8.82 1.19 1.94
C PHE A 92 -8.49 2.39 1.03
N LEU A 93 -7.28 2.45 0.44
CA LEU A 93 -6.98 3.42 -0.64
C LEU A 93 -7.74 3.11 -1.94
N ALA A 94 -8.01 1.83 -2.22
CA ALA A 94 -8.74 1.38 -3.41
C ALA A 94 -10.26 1.23 -3.17
N PHE A 95 -10.75 1.57 -1.98
CA PHE A 95 -12.15 1.45 -1.59
C PHE A 95 -12.97 2.64 -2.16
N PRO A 96 -14.26 2.45 -2.52
CA PRO A 96 -15.10 3.53 -3.02
C PRO A 96 -15.11 4.75 -2.09
N ALA A 97 -14.83 5.92 -2.63
CA ALA A 97 -14.77 7.17 -1.87
C ALA A 97 -16.18 7.61 -1.43
N GLU A 98 -17.19 7.23 -2.19
CA GLU A 98 -18.61 7.47 -1.96
C GLU A 98 -19.11 6.76 -0.69
N SER A 99 -18.50 5.63 -0.34
CA SER A 99 -18.78 4.83 0.86
C SER A 99 -18.07 5.35 2.12
N LEU A 100 -17.24 6.40 2.01
CA LEU A 100 -16.39 6.89 3.10
C LEU A 100 -16.63 8.38 3.37
N ALA A 101 -16.74 8.74 4.64
CA ALA A 101 -16.75 10.16 5.03
C ALA A 101 -15.38 10.81 4.74
N MET A 102 -15.36 12.10 4.39
CA MET A 102 -14.15 12.78 3.90
C MET A 102 -13.02 12.87 4.94
N ASP A 103 -13.37 12.90 6.23
CA ASP A 103 -12.42 12.79 7.34
C ASP A 103 -11.74 11.42 7.36
N VAL A 104 -12.53 10.34 7.25
CA VAL A 104 -12.03 8.96 7.16
C VAL A 104 -11.13 8.77 5.93
N SER A 105 -11.53 9.29 4.77
CA SER A 105 -10.71 9.24 3.54
C SER A 105 -9.37 9.98 3.72
N LYS A 106 -9.38 11.16 4.34
CA LYS A 106 -8.18 11.93 4.66
C LYS A 106 -7.25 11.19 5.63
N ASP A 107 -7.80 10.48 6.61
CA ASP A 107 -7.01 9.77 7.62
C ASP A 107 -6.50 8.40 7.12
N ILE A 108 -7.21 7.73 6.22
CA ILE A 108 -6.65 6.64 5.39
C ILE A 108 -5.41 7.15 4.64
N GLY A 109 -5.50 8.31 3.96
CA GLY A 109 -4.37 8.90 3.25
C GLY A 109 -3.18 9.22 4.16
N ARG A 110 -3.43 9.79 5.35
CA ARG A 110 -2.38 10.07 6.35
C ARG A 110 -1.73 8.80 6.89
N HIS A 111 -2.52 7.81 7.30
CA HIS A 111 -1.98 6.54 7.79
C HIS A 111 -1.21 5.79 6.70
N SER A 112 -1.65 5.82 5.44
CA SER A 112 -0.95 5.19 4.32
C SER A 112 0.45 5.77 4.09
N GLY A 113 0.57 7.09 3.94
CA GLY A 113 1.88 7.74 3.75
C GLY A 113 2.82 7.54 4.94
N PHE A 114 2.28 7.43 6.16
CA PHE A 114 3.06 7.07 7.34
C PHE A 114 3.56 5.61 7.29
N ILE A 115 2.71 4.64 6.90
CA ILE A 115 3.07 3.22 6.78
C ILE A 115 4.16 3.01 5.71
N GLU A 116 4.10 3.74 4.60
CA GLU A 116 5.13 3.72 3.55
C GLU A 116 6.46 4.29 4.07
N GLY A 117 6.43 5.48 4.70
CA GLY A 117 7.63 6.14 5.20
C GLY A 117 8.28 5.49 6.43
N ALA A 118 7.51 4.82 7.28
CA ALA A 118 7.96 4.29 8.56
C ALA A 118 8.96 3.12 8.43
N LEU A 119 8.75 2.19 7.50
CA LEU A 119 9.61 1.00 7.38
C LEU A 119 11.06 1.36 7.00
N PRO A 120 11.33 2.21 5.98
CA PRO A 120 12.69 2.71 5.72
C PRO A 120 13.35 3.38 6.92
N VAL A 121 12.60 4.17 7.71
CA VAL A 121 13.13 4.86 8.90
C VAL A 121 13.46 3.86 10.02
N LEU A 122 12.59 2.87 10.29
CA LEU A 122 12.89 1.80 11.25
C LEU A 122 14.13 0.97 10.82
N CYS A 123 14.27 0.69 9.53
CA CYS A 123 15.46 0.03 8.98
C CYS A 123 16.73 0.90 9.12
N ALA A 124 16.64 2.21 8.92
CA ALA A 124 17.75 3.13 9.15
C ALA A 124 18.16 3.20 10.63
N LEU A 125 17.17 3.28 11.53
CA LEU A 125 17.36 3.29 13.00
C LEU A 125 18.02 2.01 13.51
N ASN A 126 17.58 0.83 13.02
CA ASN A 126 18.18 -0.47 13.37
C ASN A 126 19.66 -0.59 12.98
N ASN A 127 20.09 0.12 11.93
CA ASN A 127 21.47 0.09 11.41
C ASN A 127 22.33 1.28 11.90
N MET A 128 21.78 2.14 12.76
CA MET A 128 22.38 3.41 13.15
C MET A 128 23.53 3.20 14.15
N LYS A 129 24.78 3.18 13.66
CA LYS A 129 25.99 3.09 14.50
C LYS A 129 26.25 4.41 15.23
N ILE A 130 25.49 4.65 16.30
CA ILE A 130 25.60 5.82 17.16
C ILE A 130 26.75 5.60 18.15
N SER A 131 27.82 6.38 18.02
CA SER A 131 28.99 6.31 18.90
C SER A 131 28.69 6.92 20.28
N GLY A 132 28.31 6.08 21.22
CA GLY A 132 28.12 6.48 22.62
C GLY A 132 29.44 6.70 23.35
N THR A 133 29.75 7.96 23.66
CA THR A 133 30.51 8.40 24.85
C THR A 133 31.67 7.52 25.31
N GLU A 134 32.88 7.81 24.83
CA GLU A 134 34.01 7.84 25.76
C GLU A 134 33.88 9.12 26.60
N SER A 135 33.88 8.97 27.92
CA SER A 135 33.79 10.08 28.87
C SER A 135 35.17 10.44 29.39
N ASP A 136 35.87 11.36 28.73
CA ASP A 136 37.12 11.93 29.22
C ASP A 136 37.04 13.45 29.48
N ASN A 137 37.88 13.95 30.38
CA ASN A 137 37.75 15.24 31.03
C ASN A 137 38.41 16.37 30.24
N GLY A 138 37.65 17.43 29.91
CA GLY A 138 38.10 18.51 29.03
C GLY A 138 37.64 19.92 29.41
N PHE A 139 37.93 20.38 30.63
CA PHE A 139 37.44 21.67 31.16
C PHE A 139 38.18 22.90 30.56
N VAL A 140 37.81 23.36 29.35
CA VAL A 140 38.33 24.63 28.78
C VAL A 140 37.21 25.53 28.23
N LYS A 141 37.01 26.69 28.87
CA LYS A 141 36.14 27.76 28.36
C LYS A 141 36.83 28.56 27.26
N LYS A 142 36.20 28.79 26.09
CA LYS A 142 36.39 30.03 25.29
C LYS A 142 35.33 30.27 24.20
N LYS A 143 34.66 31.43 24.36
CA LYS A 143 33.98 32.33 23.40
C LYS A 143 33.53 31.79 22.02
N VAL A 144 32.22 31.92 21.77
CA VAL A 144 31.59 31.96 20.42
C VAL A 144 32.07 33.19 19.63
N PRO A 145 32.26 33.05 18.32
CA PRO A 145 31.62 33.98 17.38
C PRO A 145 30.84 33.24 16.27
N GLN A 146 29.69 33.77 15.87
CA GLN A 146 28.90 33.24 14.76
C GLN A 146 29.51 33.63 13.40
N LYS A 147 29.69 32.68 12.47
CA LYS A 147 29.49 32.90 11.02
C LYS A 147 29.42 31.60 10.21
N MET A 148 28.24 31.40 9.61
CA MET A 148 27.86 30.56 8.45
C MET A 148 28.72 29.33 8.10
N TYR A 149 28.08 28.15 8.18
CA TYR A 149 28.64 26.83 7.90
C TYR A 149 29.20 26.66 6.48
N LYS A 150 30.48 26.29 6.38
CA LYS A 150 31.07 25.74 5.15
C LYS A 150 32.15 24.69 5.48
N CYS A 151 31.69 23.52 5.93
CA CYS A 151 32.47 22.32 6.28
C CYS A 151 31.54 21.09 6.17
N ASN A 152 31.99 19.88 5.86
CA ASN A 152 33.25 19.46 5.22
C ASN A 152 33.00 18.11 4.52
N ARG A 153 33.69 17.78 3.41
CA ARG A 153 33.56 16.46 2.77
C ARG A 153 34.45 15.41 3.46
N LEU A 154 34.00 14.16 3.41
CA LEU A 154 34.75 12.91 3.67
C LEU A 154 35.21 12.63 5.12
N LYS A 155 34.44 11.77 5.81
CA LYS A 155 34.96 10.59 6.53
C LYS A 155 33.88 9.49 6.52
N GLY A 156 34.31 8.23 6.47
CA GLY A 156 33.46 7.10 6.10
C GLY A 156 32.53 6.60 7.21
N HIS A 157 31.37 7.24 7.35
CA HIS A 157 30.19 6.61 7.94
C HIS A 157 29.26 6.15 6.82
N THR A 158 28.49 5.08 7.05
CA THR A 158 27.32 4.78 6.21
C THR A 158 26.39 5.98 6.30
N ALA A 159 26.28 6.74 5.21
CA ALA A 159 25.50 7.97 5.19
C ALA A 159 24.02 7.63 5.37
N ILE A 160 23.52 7.80 6.60
CA ILE A 160 22.11 7.62 6.95
C ILE A 160 21.32 8.61 6.11
N ASP A 161 20.41 8.11 5.28
CA ASP A 161 19.59 8.95 4.41
C ASP A 161 18.62 9.78 5.26
N THR A 162 19.00 11.03 5.48
CA THR A 162 18.22 11.99 6.27
C THR A 162 16.92 12.39 5.56
N SER A 163 16.79 12.15 4.25
CA SER A 163 15.54 12.42 3.51
C SER A 163 14.39 11.52 3.98
N LEU A 164 14.67 10.29 4.42
CA LEU A 164 13.68 9.36 4.96
C LEU A 164 13.01 9.92 6.22
N PHE A 165 13.81 10.50 7.11
CA PHE A 165 13.36 11.12 8.36
C PHE A 165 12.55 12.39 8.07
N VAL A 166 13.05 13.27 7.19
CA VAL A 166 12.36 14.49 6.77
C VAL A 166 11.02 14.17 6.09
N ARG A 167 10.97 13.16 5.23
CA ARG A 167 9.73 12.70 4.56
C ARG A 167 8.68 12.14 5.52
N LEU A 168 9.13 11.49 6.60
CA LEU A 168 8.25 11.02 7.69
C LEU A 168 7.91 12.14 8.70
N GLY A 169 8.48 13.34 8.55
CA GLY A 169 8.25 14.49 9.44
C GLY A 169 8.97 14.41 10.78
N VAL A 170 9.98 13.53 10.92
CA VAL A 170 10.69 13.28 12.19
C VAL A 170 12.13 13.80 12.16
N VAL A 171 12.66 14.15 13.33
CA VAL A 171 14.05 14.61 13.48
C VAL A 171 14.99 13.40 13.51
N VAL A 172 16.13 13.50 12.81
CA VAL A 172 17.20 12.48 12.85
C VAL A 172 17.79 12.43 14.27
N PRO A 173 17.73 11.29 14.98
CA PRO A 173 18.22 11.19 16.35
C PRO A 173 19.75 11.20 16.41
N LEU A 174 20.29 11.86 17.44
CA LEU A 174 21.74 12.01 17.66
C LEU A 174 22.28 11.06 18.75
N THR A 175 21.40 10.42 19.53
CA THR A 175 21.76 9.51 20.64
C THR A 175 21.02 8.19 20.51
N SER A 176 21.58 7.11 21.06
CA SER A 176 20.96 5.77 21.04
C SER A 176 19.59 5.76 21.72
N GLU A 177 19.46 6.50 22.82
CA GLU A 177 18.21 6.72 23.54
C GLU A 177 17.15 7.43 22.67
N ALA A 178 17.52 8.49 21.94
CA ALA A 178 16.62 9.17 21.02
C ALA A 178 16.21 8.26 19.84
N ALA A 179 17.11 7.41 19.35
CA ALA A 179 16.81 6.44 18.30
C ALA A 179 15.86 5.32 18.78
N ALA A 180 16.03 4.83 20.01
CA ALA A 180 15.12 3.88 20.65
C ALA A 180 13.74 4.51 20.90
N SER A 181 13.71 5.74 21.45
CA SER A 181 12.47 6.50 21.67
C SER A 181 11.69 6.74 20.37
N LEU A 182 12.37 7.20 19.32
CA LEU A 182 11.76 7.39 18.00
C LEU A 182 11.25 6.07 17.40
N SER A 183 12.00 4.97 17.55
CA SER A 183 11.57 3.64 17.12
C SER A 183 10.29 3.20 17.84
N THR A 184 10.21 3.39 19.16
CA THR A 184 9.02 3.09 19.96
C THR A 184 7.83 3.95 19.55
N HIS A 185 8.02 5.25 19.30
CA HIS A 185 6.95 6.14 18.83
C HIS A 185 6.42 5.72 17.45
N ILE A 186 7.30 5.42 16.49
CA ILE A 186 6.88 4.95 15.15
C ILE A 186 6.09 3.64 15.25
N LEU A 187 6.51 2.69 16.10
CA LEU A 187 5.75 1.45 16.33
C LEU A 187 4.39 1.70 16.99
N ALA A 188 4.29 2.67 17.90
CA ALA A 188 3.00 3.06 18.49
C ALA A 188 2.05 3.65 17.44
N GLU A 189 2.52 4.52 16.55
CA GLU A 189 1.67 5.08 15.48
C GLU A 189 1.30 4.05 14.40
N LEU A 190 2.17 3.10 14.10
CA LEU A 190 1.83 1.95 13.24
C LEU A 190 0.75 1.06 13.90
N LYS A 191 0.79 0.92 15.23
CA LYS A 191 -0.25 0.22 16.00
C LYS A 191 -1.57 0.99 16.02
N ASN A 192 -1.52 2.32 16.13
CA ASN A 192 -2.68 3.20 16.00
C ASN A 192 -3.33 3.07 14.61
N ALA A 193 -2.53 3.09 13.55
CA ALA A 193 -2.99 2.90 12.17
C ALA A 193 -3.65 1.52 11.95
N LEU A 194 -3.11 0.46 12.55
CA LEU A 194 -3.73 -0.87 12.47
C LEU A 194 -5.07 -0.90 13.23
N SER A 195 -5.14 -0.28 14.41
CA SER A 195 -6.37 -0.10 15.18
C SER A 195 -7.44 0.63 14.36
N PHE A 196 -7.05 1.73 13.68
CA PHE A 196 -7.91 2.51 12.81
C PHE A 196 -8.51 1.65 11.68
N TYR A 197 -7.70 0.94 10.88
CA TYR A 197 -8.23 0.10 9.79
C TYR A 197 -9.10 -1.06 10.29
N LEU A 198 -8.75 -1.68 11.43
CA LEU A 198 -9.60 -2.69 12.06
C LEU A 198 -10.91 -2.08 12.61
N SER A 199 -10.92 -0.81 13.02
CA SER A 199 -12.13 -0.07 13.38
C SER A 199 -13.03 0.22 12.17
N LEU A 200 -12.46 0.47 10.99
CA LEU A 200 -13.22 0.64 9.75
C LEU A 200 -13.90 -0.66 9.33
N LEU A 201 -13.20 -1.80 9.38
CA LEU A 201 -13.81 -3.11 9.07
C LEU A 201 -14.98 -3.47 10.00
N ARG A 202 -15.01 -2.95 11.23
CA ARG A 202 -16.10 -3.17 12.20
C ARG A 202 -17.38 -2.38 11.89
N ARG A 203 -17.34 -1.41 10.96
CA ARG A 203 -18.49 -0.56 10.58
C ARG A 203 -19.48 -1.39 9.78
N THR A 204 -20.66 -1.63 10.36
CA THR A 204 -21.75 -2.40 9.75
C THR A 204 -22.27 -1.79 8.46
N GLU A 205 -22.11 -0.47 8.30
CA GLU A 205 -22.45 0.31 7.13
C GLU A 205 -21.60 -0.13 5.92
N LEU A 206 -20.30 -0.39 6.14
CA LEU A 206 -19.36 -0.76 5.09
C LEU A 206 -19.46 -2.24 4.68
N ALA A 207 -20.11 -3.09 5.48
CA ALA A 207 -20.19 -4.54 5.23
C ALA A 207 -20.89 -4.88 3.89
N GLY A 208 -21.83 -4.04 3.44
CA GLY A 208 -22.46 -4.16 2.12
C GLY A 208 -21.48 -3.91 0.98
N ASP A 209 -20.73 -2.81 1.05
CA ASP A 209 -19.77 -2.40 0.02
C ASP A 209 -18.54 -3.32 -0.01
N ILE A 210 -18.06 -3.77 1.15
CA ILE A 210 -17.03 -4.80 1.28
C ILE A 210 -17.48 -6.10 0.57
N LYS A 211 -18.76 -6.50 0.72
CA LYS A 211 -19.32 -7.65 -0.02
C LYS A 211 -19.42 -7.37 -1.53
N ALA A 212 -19.80 -6.15 -1.91
CA ALA A 212 -19.89 -5.76 -3.32
C ALA A 212 -18.51 -5.81 -4.02
N LEU A 213 -17.44 -5.34 -3.38
CA LEU A 213 -16.07 -5.43 -3.92
C LEU A 213 -15.59 -6.88 -4.04
N LEU A 214 -15.88 -7.73 -3.04
CA LEU A 214 -15.60 -9.17 -3.10
C LEU A 214 -16.26 -9.81 -4.34
N LEU A 215 -17.53 -9.46 -4.62
CA LEU A 215 -18.32 -9.93 -5.76
C LEU A 215 -17.86 -9.35 -7.11
N GLN A 216 -17.54 -8.06 -7.20
CA GLN A 216 -17.02 -7.44 -8.43
C GLN A 216 -15.70 -8.06 -8.88
N ASN A 217 -14.86 -8.45 -7.93
CA ASN A 217 -13.63 -9.20 -8.20
C ASN A 217 -13.90 -10.70 -8.50
N ALA A 218 -15.16 -11.17 -8.51
CA ALA A 218 -15.51 -12.56 -8.84
C ALA A 218 -15.74 -12.72 -10.35
N GLY A 219 -16.59 -11.88 -10.95
CA GLY A 219 -16.91 -11.94 -12.39
C GLY A 219 -15.68 -11.84 -13.29
N LYS A 220 -14.70 -10.99 -12.90
CA LYS A 220 -13.41 -10.82 -13.59
C LYS A 220 -12.54 -12.08 -13.68
N SER A 221 -12.86 -13.14 -12.93
CA SER A 221 -12.19 -14.45 -13.01
C SER A 221 -12.88 -15.43 -13.95
N ALA A 222 -13.99 -15.05 -14.60
CA ALA A 222 -14.82 -15.91 -15.44
C ALA A 222 -14.97 -15.42 -16.90
N GLU A 223 -14.54 -14.19 -17.23
CA GLU A 223 -14.69 -13.61 -18.58
C GLU A 223 -13.58 -14.01 -19.58
N ASP A 224 -12.54 -14.74 -19.17
CA ASP A 224 -11.40 -15.12 -20.04
C ASP A 224 -11.55 -16.52 -20.69
N VAL A 225 -12.78 -17.05 -20.74
CA VAL A 225 -13.13 -18.26 -21.53
C VAL A 225 -14.46 -18.03 -22.25
N ALA A 226 -14.42 -17.28 -23.35
CA ALA A 226 -15.56 -17.10 -24.24
C ALA A 226 -15.56 -18.15 -25.37
N PRO A 227 -16.65 -18.91 -25.56
CA PRO A 227 -17.01 -19.47 -26.86
C PRO A 227 -17.85 -18.46 -27.66
N GLU A 228 -17.60 -18.35 -28.97
CA GLU A 228 -18.46 -17.59 -29.88
C GLU A 228 -19.82 -18.28 -30.06
N VAL A 229 -20.94 -17.53 -30.01
CA VAL A 229 -22.04 -17.63 -31.00
C VAL A 229 -22.69 -16.25 -31.20
N SER A 230 -22.90 -15.91 -32.47
CA SER A 230 -23.60 -14.73 -33.00
C SER A 230 -25.07 -14.55 -32.56
N SER A 231 -25.56 -13.30 -32.44
CA SER A 231 -26.72 -12.79 -33.22
C SER A 231 -26.97 -11.27 -33.11
N THR A 232 -27.41 -10.69 -34.25
CA THR A 232 -27.99 -9.36 -34.56
C THR A 232 -29.24 -8.99 -33.73
N GLU A 233 -29.77 -7.76 -33.63
CA GLU A 233 -29.48 -6.36 -34.06
C GLU A 233 -30.25 -5.40 -33.08
N ASP A 234 -30.07 -4.07 -32.97
CA ASP A 234 -30.57 -2.99 -33.86
C ASP A 234 -30.09 -1.56 -33.36
N VAL A 235 -30.32 -0.44 -34.08
CA VAL A 235 -29.52 0.83 -34.01
C VAL A 235 -30.40 2.14 -34.00
N GLU A 236 -30.05 3.35 -33.48
CA GLU A 236 -28.84 3.90 -32.81
C GLU A 236 -29.05 4.23 -31.30
N SER A 237 -29.33 5.43 -30.74
CA SER A 237 -29.53 6.83 -31.21
C SER A 237 -29.08 7.86 -30.13
N ARG A 238 -29.30 9.18 -30.29
CA ARG A 238 -28.57 10.26 -29.55
C ARG A 238 -29.41 11.36 -28.92
N THR A 239 -28.91 11.92 -27.80
CA THR A 239 -28.90 13.38 -27.56
C THR A 239 -27.79 13.79 -26.57
N ASN A 240 -27.27 15.02 -26.69
CA ASN A 240 -26.13 15.53 -25.91
C ASN A 240 -26.54 16.50 -24.78
N ARG A 241 -25.90 16.42 -23.61
CA ARG A 241 -25.29 17.59 -22.92
C ARG A 241 -24.20 17.16 -21.91
N PRO A 242 -23.28 18.06 -21.48
CA PRO A 242 -21.95 17.67 -21.00
C PRO A 242 -21.69 17.93 -19.50
N SER A 243 -20.41 17.80 -19.11
CA SER A 243 -19.76 18.37 -17.91
C SER A 243 -19.84 17.60 -16.58
N ALA A 244 -18.98 16.59 -16.43
CA ALA A 244 -18.11 16.40 -15.25
C ALA A 244 -17.04 15.29 -15.48
N CYS A 245 -16.01 15.25 -14.62
CA CYS A 245 -15.18 14.06 -14.35
C CYS A 245 -14.20 13.48 -15.40
N GLU A 246 -13.59 14.27 -16.30
CA GLU A 246 -12.40 13.79 -17.06
C GLU A 246 -11.14 13.60 -16.16
N MET A 247 -11.13 14.13 -14.93
CA MET A 247 -9.96 14.06 -14.03
C MET A 247 -9.58 12.64 -13.59
N VAL A 248 -10.55 11.70 -13.58
CA VAL A 248 -10.39 10.32 -13.07
C VAL A 248 -9.53 9.44 -13.98
N GLN A 249 -9.39 9.76 -15.27
CA GLN A 249 -8.56 8.96 -16.19
C GLN A 249 -7.05 9.19 -16.00
N SER A 250 -6.65 10.28 -15.34
CA SER A 250 -5.23 10.64 -15.13
C SER A 250 -4.44 9.60 -14.33
N MET A 251 -4.96 9.18 -13.17
CA MET A 251 -4.28 8.24 -12.27
C MET A 251 -4.17 6.82 -12.85
N LYS A 252 -5.05 6.43 -13.78
CA LYS A 252 -4.96 5.12 -14.46
C LYS A 252 -3.79 5.05 -15.44
N ALA A 253 -3.35 6.16 -16.03
CA ALA A 253 -2.25 6.17 -17.00
C ALA A 253 -0.89 5.82 -16.36
N ALA A 254 -0.65 6.23 -15.10
CA ALA A 254 0.61 5.97 -14.40
C ALA A 254 0.79 4.48 -14.03
N LEU A 255 -0.31 3.79 -13.70
CA LEU A 255 -0.28 2.40 -13.21
C LEU A 255 0.05 1.37 -14.32
N TYR A 256 -0.09 1.72 -15.60
CA TYR A 256 0.21 0.83 -16.72
C TYR A 256 1.71 0.64 -17.00
N PHE A 257 2.60 1.40 -16.35
CA PHE A 257 4.04 1.37 -16.62
C PHE A 257 4.90 0.76 -15.52
N ASP A 258 4.36 0.53 -14.33
CA ASP A 258 5.15 0.08 -13.17
C ASP A 258 5.51 -1.43 -13.20
N ASN A 259 4.91 -2.22 -14.10
CA ASN A 259 5.18 -3.66 -14.28
C ASN A 259 4.98 -4.14 -15.76
N ALA A 260 5.17 -3.27 -16.76
CA ALA A 260 5.02 -3.66 -18.16
C ALA A 260 6.30 -4.35 -18.70
N ASP A 261 6.14 -5.54 -19.29
CA ASP A 261 7.28 -6.44 -19.58
C ASP A 261 8.40 -5.78 -20.42
N GLY A 262 9.61 -5.73 -19.85
CA GLY A 262 10.82 -5.13 -20.40
C GLY A 262 10.90 -3.60 -20.38
N PHE A 263 10.02 -2.89 -19.66
CA PHE A 263 10.32 -1.51 -19.25
C PHE A 263 11.46 -1.51 -18.22
N GLY A 264 12.34 -0.53 -18.29
CA GLY A 264 13.50 -0.43 -17.39
C GLY A 264 13.21 0.33 -16.09
N GLU A 265 14.26 0.50 -15.29
CA GLU A 265 14.24 1.08 -13.93
C GLU A 265 13.71 2.53 -13.86
N TRP A 266 13.75 3.29 -14.96
CA TRP A 266 13.32 4.70 -14.97
C TRP A 266 11.81 4.82 -15.20
N ARG A 267 11.08 5.20 -14.14
CA ARG A 267 9.64 5.52 -14.17
C ARG A 267 9.34 6.68 -15.14
N ILE A 268 8.57 6.40 -16.19
CA ILE A 268 8.09 7.43 -17.14
C ILE A 268 6.69 7.89 -16.74
N LEU A 269 6.55 9.19 -16.47
CA LEU A 269 5.27 9.84 -16.23
C LEU A 269 4.70 10.36 -17.57
N ILE A 270 3.53 9.86 -17.97
CA ILE A 270 2.84 10.26 -19.20
C ILE A 270 1.58 11.06 -18.84
N SER A 271 1.39 12.23 -19.47
CA SER A 271 0.19 13.06 -19.26
C SER A 271 -1.05 12.46 -19.91
N THR A 272 -2.23 12.86 -19.43
CA THR A 272 -3.54 12.44 -19.98
C THR A 272 -3.66 12.68 -21.49
N GLU A 273 -3.19 13.83 -21.99
CA GLU A 273 -3.23 14.16 -23.41
C GLU A 273 -2.34 13.25 -24.27
N VAL A 274 -1.14 12.92 -23.77
CA VAL A 274 -0.22 12.02 -24.46
C VAL A 274 -0.73 10.58 -24.41
N PHE A 275 -1.32 10.16 -23.28
CA PHE A 275 -1.99 8.85 -23.15
C PHE A 275 -3.18 8.72 -24.12
N LYS A 276 -4.01 9.76 -24.23
CA LYS A 276 -5.13 9.82 -25.18
C LYS A 276 -4.64 9.72 -26.63
N LYS A 277 -3.61 10.50 -27.00
CA LYS A 277 -2.96 10.41 -28.32
C LYS A 277 -2.32 9.06 -28.60
N LEU A 278 -1.68 8.42 -27.60
CA LEU A 278 -1.15 7.06 -27.73
C LEU A 278 -2.26 6.04 -28.04
N HIS A 279 -3.42 6.15 -27.40
CA HIS A 279 -4.57 5.28 -27.65
C HIS A 279 -5.26 5.57 -28.99
N GLU A 280 -5.27 6.83 -29.44
CA GLU A 280 -5.70 7.23 -30.80
C GLU A 280 -4.75 6.66 -31.86
N PHE A 281 -3.43 6.79 -31.69
CA PHE A 281 -2.43 6.16 -32.57
C PHE A 281 -2.53 4.63 -32.58
N HIS A 282 -2.79 3.98 -31.43
CA HIS A 282 -2.98 2.53 -31.38
C HIS A 282 -4.13 2.05 -32.29
N ARG A 283 -5.18 2.86 -32.44
CA ARG A 283 -6.34 2.56 -33.32
C ARG A 283 -6.15 3.02 -34.77
N ALA A 284 -5.46 4.13 -35.01
CA ALA A 284 -5.33 4.75 -36.32
C ALA A 284 -4.06 4.37 -37.11
N ASP A 285 -2.91 4.26 -36.43
CA ASP A 285 -1.64 3.85 -37.04
C ASP A 285 -0.79 3.00 -36.08
N GLN A 286 -0.98 1.69 -36.20
CA GLN A 286 -0.24 0.71 -35.41
C GLN A 286 1.28 0.71 -35.68
N LYS A 287 1.76 1.24 -36.82
CA LYS A 287 3.20 1.36 -37.09
C LYS A 287 3.80 2.51 -36.31
N THR A 288 3.19 3.70 -36.36
CA THR A 288 3.60 4.85 -35.55
C THR A 288 3.49 4.55 -34.05
N PHE A 289 2.41 3.87 -33.61
CA PHE A 289 2.30 3.41 -32.23
C PHE A 289 3.46 2.51 -31.81
N LYS A 290 3.80 1.49 -32.61
CA LYS A 290 4.93 0.57 -32.33
C LYS A 290 6.28 1.30 -32.25
N ILE A 291 6.50 2.33 -33.07
CA ILE A 291 7.71 3.16 -33.01
C ILE A 291 7.76 3.98 -31.71
N VAL A 292 6.68 4.69 -31.38
CA VAL A 292 6.60 5.52 -30.16
C VAL A 292 6.74 4.67 -28.90
N PHE A 293 6.04 3.52 -28.84
CA PHE A 293 6.13 2.58 -27.73
C PHE A 293 7.54 2.02 -27.55
N LYS A 294 8.26 1.71 -28.66
CA LYS A 294 9.67 1.32 -28.61
C LYS A 294 10.56 2.43 -28.05
N LYS A 295 10.36 3.70 -28.43
CA LYS A 295 11.14 4.83 -27.90
C LYS A 295 10.90 5.04 -26.40
N ILE A 296 9.64 4.96 -25.93
CA ILE A 296 9.30 4.99 -24.50
C ILE A 296 9.99 3.83 -23.75
N LYS A 297 9.96 2.61 -24.31
CA LYS A 297 10.65 1.44 -23.72
C LYS A 297 12.18 1.59 -23.68
N GLN A 298 12.77 2.33 -24.61
CA GLN A 298 14.21 2.66 -24.57
C GLN A 298 14.53 3.72 -23.51
N LEU A 299 13.68 4.74 -23.34
CA LEU A 299 13.85 5.76 -22.30
C LEU A 299 13.76 5.20 -20.88
N SER A 300 12.87 4.23 -20.61
CA SER A 300 12.78 3.61 -19.27
C SER A 300 14.01 2.74 -18.94
N ASN A 301 14.72 2.27 -19.97
CA ASN A 301 16.02 1.59 -19.84
C ASN A 301 17.21 2.58 -19.88
N GLY A 302 16.99 3.90 -19.80
CA GLY A 302 18.05 4.92 -19.78
C GLY A 302 18.77 5.14 -21.10
N HIS A 303 18.23 4.68 -22.23
CA HIS A 303 18.84 4.85 -23.56
C HIS A 303 18.46 6.19 -24.20
N PHE A 304 19.17 7.24 -23.78
CA PHE A 304 19.08 8.59 -24.33
C PHE A 304 19.90 8.72 -25.64
N SER A 305 19.23 9.08 -26.73
CA SER A 305 19.82 9.41 -28.03
C SER A 305 19.02 10.54 -28.68
N ASP A 306 19.59 11.29 -29.63
CA ASP A 306 18.96 12.47 -30.27
C ASP A 306 17.62 12.17 -30.98
N ASP A 307 17.37 10.89 -31.26
CA ASP A 307 16.10 10.37 -31.78
C ASP A 307 15.03 10.19 -30.68
N ASN A 308 15.45 9.91 -29.45
CA ASN A 308 14.62 9.49 -28.32
C ASN A 308 14.40 10.59 -27.28
N HIS A 309 15.29 11.58 -27.20
CA HIS A 309 15.14 12.76 -26.33
C HIS A 309 15.51 14.04 -27.10
N LYS A 310 14.75 15.11 -26.87
CA LYS A 310 14.94 16.49 -27.33
C LYS A 310 14.29 17.45 -26.34
#